data_AF-A0A2T4T6M3-F1
#
_entry.id   AF-A0A2T4T6M3-F1
#
_cell.length_a   1.000
_cell.length_b   1.000
_cell.length_c   1.000
_cell.angle_alpha   90.00
_cell.angle_beta   90.00
_cell.angle_gamma   90.00
#
_symmetry.space_group_name_H-M   'P 1'
#
loop_
_entity.id
_entity.type
_entity.pdbx_description
1 polymer ?
#
loop_
_entity_poly.entity_id
_entity_poly.type
_entity_poly.pdbx_seq_one_letter_code
_entity_poly.pdbx_strand_id
1 'polypeptide(L)'
;MIAAACTIAVMATLLSSCGNEYSDMKVPLLNKDLVVVTGKVAKDTIYSMNGVNFNIGRVWIEKSDGTSYIDTQKNNRNEISDGQNIIGKIEYAGDEISKIEIPDWCVITRFKKKKKQYAYAIEALGRKDLHMSLILPYAGGSIEIK
;
A
#
# COMPACT_ATOMS: atom_id res chain seq x y z
N MET A 1 -20.29 -14.28 19.48
CA MET A 1 -19.00 -14.32 18.76
C MET A 1 -18.76 -12.97 18.15
N ILE A 2 -17.76 -12.24 18.64
CA ILE A 2 -17.39 -10.94 18.10
C ILE A 2 -16.53 -11.21 16.86
N ALA A 3 -17.04 -10.85 15.69
CA ALA A 3 -16.30 -10.91 14.44
C ALA A 3 -15.24 -9.79 14.47
N ALA A 4 -13.99 -10.15 14.73
CA ALA A 4 -12.88 -9.22 14.57
C ALA A 4 -12.65 -9.00 13.07
N ALA A 5 -12.91 -7.79 12.60
CA ALA A 5 -12.63 -7.36 11.24
C ALA A 5 -11.22 -6.74 11.20
N CYS A 6 -10.35 -7.26 10.34
CA CYS A 6 -9.02 -6.69 10.09
C CYS A 6 -9.08 -5.68 8.93
N THR A 7 -8.41 -4.54 9.10
CA THR A 7 -8.68 -3.29 8.38
C THR A 7 -7.37 -2.78 7.77
N ILE A 8 -7.28 -2.64 6.44
CA ILE A 8 -6.11 -2.03 5.76
C ILE A 8 -6.27 -0.50 5.80
N ALA A 9 -5.83 0.15 6.87
CA ALA A 9 -5.94 1.60 6.99
C ALA A 9 -4.77 2.31 6.29
N VAL A 10 -5.07 3.23 5.36
CA VAL A 10 -4.07 4.14 4.80
C VAL A 10 -4.17 5.48 5.53
N MET A 11 -3.21 5.77 6.41
CA MET A 11 -3.22 6.98 7.24
C MET A 11 -1.98 7.85 6.93
N ALA A 12 -2.20 9.14 6.69
CA ALA A 12 -1.14 10.12 6.43
C ALA A 12 -1.00 11.08 7.62
N THR A 13 0.20 11.18 8.20
CA THR A 13 0.58 12.25 9.14
C THR A 13 1.55 13.20 8.45
N LEU A 14 1.09 14.42 8.18
CA LEU A 14 1.93 15.53 7.72
C LEU A 14 2.48 16.28 8.95
N LEU A 15 3.76 16.10 9.25
CA LEU A 15 4.50 17.04 10.10
C LEU A 15 5.37 17.90 9.19
N SER A 16 4.98 19.17 9.09
CA SER A 16 5.65 20.22 8.35
C SER A 16 6.94 20.67 9.04
N SER A 17 8.07 20.65 8.34
CA SER A 17 9.01 21.79 8.25
C SER A 17 10.25 21.42 7.43
N CYS A 18 10.42 22.08 6.27
CA CYS A 18 11.65 22.51 5.58
C CYS A 18 11.52 22.39 4.05
N GLY A 19 11.50 23.55 3.37
CA GLY A 19 11.70 23.67 1.92
C GLY A 19 10.43 23.93 1.11
N ASN A 20 10.31 25.14 0.55
CA ASN A 20 9.23 25.65 -0.31
C ASN A 20 9.10 24.95 -1.69
N GLU A 21 9.50 23.69 -1.83
CA GLU A 21 9.47 22.96 -3.12
C GLU A 21 8.31 21.95 -3.23
N TYR A 22 7.60 21.67 -2.12
CA TYR A 22 6.54 20.66 -2.07
C TYR A 22 5.11 21.22 -2.12
N SER A 23 4.93 22.54 -2.14
CA SER A 23 3.60 23.19 -2.03
C SER A 23 2.71 23.03 -3.28
N ASP A 24 3.27 22.67 -4.43
CA ASP A 24 2.53 22.53 -5.70
C ASP A 24 2.24 21.08 -6.11
N MET A 25 2.69 20.09 -5.33
CA MET A 25 2.35 18.69 -5.61
C MET A 25 0.88 18.45 -5.28
N LYS A 26 0.05 18.31 -6.33
CA LYS A 26 -1.35 17.91 -6.17
C LYS A 26 -1.41 16.59 -5.38
N VAL A 27 -2.17 16.58 -4.30
CA VAL A 27 -2.41 15.36 -3.51
C VAL A 27 -3.35 14.44 -4.30
N PRO A 28 -3.00 13.16 -4.52
CA PRO A 28 -3.89 12.24 -5.20
C PRO A 28 -5.10 11.92 -4.31
N LEU A 29 -6.30 12.13 -4.84
CA LEU A 29 -7.56 11.77 -4.18
C LEU A 29 -7.92 10.35 -4.57
N LEU A 30 -7.77 9.37 -3.68
CA LEU A 30 -8.05 7.98 -4.00
C LEU A 30 -9.55 7.68 -3.98
N ASN A 31 -9.99 6.70 -4.79
CA ASN A 31 -11.38 6.23 -4.76
C ASN A 31 -11.74 5.50 -3.45
N LYS A 32 -10.73 5.07 -2.69
CA LYS A 32 -10.85 4.47 -1.36
C LYS A 32 -9.49 4.47 -0.67
N ASP A 33 -9.53 4.61 0.65
CA ASP A 33 -8.34 4.60 1.53
C ASP A 33 -8.27 3.34 2.40
N LEU A 34 -9.23 2.41 2.21
CA LEU A 34 -9.35 1.18 2.97
C LEU A 34 -9.89 0.05 2.09
N VAL A 35 -9.26 -1.13 2.19
CA VAL A 35 -9.76 -2.39 1.64
C VAL A 35 -9.82 -3.44 2.75
N VAL A 36 -10.94 -4.14 2.87
CA VAL A 36 -11.14 -5.15 3.92
C VAL A 36 -11.04 -6.54 3.32
N VAL A 37 -10.09 -7.34 3.80
CA VAL A 37 -9.95 -8.75 3.41
C VAL A 37 -10.78 -9.61 4.37
N THR A 38 -11.82 -10.26 3.86
CA THR A 38 -12.86 -10.91 4.69
C THR A 38 -12.75 -12.44 4.75
N GLY A 39 -11.60 -13.01 4.40
CA GLY A 39 -11.43 -14.45 4.32
C GLY A 39 -12.15 -15.10 3.12
N LYS A 40 -12.52 -14.30 2.11
CA LYS A 40 -13.03 -14.76 0.82
C LYS A 40 -12.17 -14.18 -0.29
N VAL A 41 -12.11 -14.91 -1.42
CA VAL A 41 -11.48 -14.39 -2.62
C VAL A 41 -12.29 -13.19 -3.12
N ALA A 42 -11.61 -12.06 -3.31
CA ALA A 42 -12.22 -10.83 -3.80
C ALA A 42 -11.21 -10.03 -4.63
N LYS A 43 -11.72 -9.20 -5.54
CA LYS A 43 -10.90 -8.28 -6.33
C LYS A 43 -11.33 -6.85 -6.08
N ASP A 44 -10.36 -5.97 -5.96
CA ASP A 44 -10.58 -4.54 -5.80
C ASP A 44 -9.54 -3.73 -6.61
N THR A 45 -9.74 -2.43 -6.71
CA THR A 45 -8.82 -1.52 -7.39
C THR A 45 -8.77 -0.17 -6.69
N ILE A 46 -7.55 0.28 -6.41
CA ILE A 46 -7.26 1.62 -5.91
C ILE A 46 -6.72 2.47 -7.07
N TYR A 47 -7.31 3.65 -7.27
CA TYR A 47 -6.89 4.62 -8.27
C TYR A 47 -7.19 6.05 -7.80
N SER A 48 -6.44 7.02 -8.34
CA SER A 48 -6.75 8.44 -8.13
C SER A 48 -7.99 8.88 -8.94
N MET A 49 -8.94 9.55 -8.30
CA MET A 49 -10.11 10.15 -8.91
C MET A 49 -9.81 11.50 -9.56
N ASN A 50 -8.81 12.23 -9.07
CA ASN A 50 -8.44 13.56 -9.57
C ASN A 50 -7.35 13.53 -10.66
N GLY A 51 -7.03 12.35 -11.20
CA GLY A 51 -6.11 12.19 -12.33
C GLY A 51 -4.64 12.40 -11.99
N VAL A 52 -4.30 12.50 -10.70
CA VAL A 52 -2.95 12.63 -10.18
C VAL A 52 -2.33 11.25 -10.01
N ASN A 53 -1.05 11.09 -10.38
CA ASN A 53 -0.36 9.83 -10.11
C ASN A 53 -0.11 9.64 -8.62
N PHE A 54 -0.07 8.39 -8.20
CA PHE A 54 0.39 8.04 -6.87
C PHE A 54 1.18 6.74 -6.93
N ASN A 55 2.17 6.66 -6.05
CA ASN A 55 2.98 5.46 -5.89
C ASN A 55 3.01 5.08 -4.42
N ILE A 56 2.82 3.78 -4.16
CA ILE A 56 3.06 3.20 -2.84
C ILE A 56 4.57 3.16 -2.64
N GLY A 57 5.04 3.89 -1.63
CA GLY A 57 6.47 4.05 -1.38
C GLY A 57 6.99 3.17 -0.25
N ARG A 58 6.10 2.65 0.61
CA ARG A 58 6.43 1.79 1.76
C ARG A 58 5.34 0.78 2.01
N VAL A 59 5.68 -0.25 2.78
CA VAL A 59 4.75 -1.26 3.29
C VAL A 59 5.00 -1.43 4.78
N TRP A 60 3.99 -1.20 5.61
CA TRP A 60 4.09 -1.45 7.06
C TRP A 60 3.12 -2.56 7.46
N ILE A 61 3.53 -3.35 8.43
CA ILE A 61 2.69 -4.33 9.08
C ILE A 61 2.42 -3.84 10.48
N GLU A 62 1.16 -3.63 10.82
CA GLU A 62 0.75 -3.32 12.18
C GLU A 62 0.02 -4.53 12.75
N LYS A 63 0.50 -5.07 13.87
CA LYS A 63 -0.18 -6.14 14.60
C LYS A 63 -1.35 -5.57 15.41
N SER A 64 -2.31 -6.42 15.76
CA SER A 64 -3.47 -6.05 16.57
C SER A 64 -3.13 -5.49 17.96
N ASP A 65 -1.92 -5.75 18.46
CA ASP A 65 -1.40 -5.19 19.71
C ASP A 65 -0.78 -3.79 19.56
N GLY A 66 -0.82 -3.21 18.35
CA GLY A 66 -0.27 -1.91 18.02
C GLY A 66 1.21 -1.94 17.61
N THR A 67 1.86 -3.11 17.62
CA THR A 67 3.26 -3.23 17.19
C THR A 67 3.36 -3.01 15.68
N SER A 68 4.14 -1.99 15.29
CA SER A 68 4.42 -1.69 13.88
C SER A 68 5.78 -2.23 13.45
N TYR A 69 5.80 -3.04 12.40
CA TYR A 69 6.99 -3.48 11.69
C TYR A 69 7.10 -2.70 10.40
N ILE A 70 8.19 -1.94 10.29
CA ILE A 70 8.54 -1.21 9.07
C ILE A 70 9.32 -2.17 8.20
N ASP A 71 8.78 -2.48 7.03
CA ASP A 71 9.61 -3.04 5.98
C ASP A 71 9.74 -2.05 4.83
N THR A 72 10.84 -2.21 4.10
CA THR A 72 11.11 -1.70 2.75
C THR A 72 11.84 -0.39 2.52
N GLN A 73 11.59 0.73 3.20
CA GLN A 73 12.17 1.98 2.65
C GLN A 73 13.66 2.24 2.89
N LYS A 74 14.37 1.46 3.72
CA LYS A 74 15.80 1.76 3.96
C LYS A 74 16.75 1.12 2.95
N ASN A 75 16.37 0.10 2.16
CA ASN A 75 17.30 -0.69 1.32
C ASN A 75 16.68 -1.45 0.12
N ASN A 76 15.49 -1.12 -0.38
CA ASN A 76 14.78 -1.94 -1.39
C ASN A 76 14.66 -3.43 -0.97
N ARG A 77 14.32 -3.67 0.30
CA ARG A 77 14.09 -5.04 0.76
C ARG A 77 12.88 -5.62 0.04
N ASN A 78 13.07 -6.79 -0.55
CA ASN A 78 12.07 -7.52 -1.33
C ASN A 78 11.25 -8.50 -0.47
N GLU A 79 11.33 -8.38 0.85
CA GLU A 79 10.67 -9.24 1.82
C GLU A 79 9.81 -8.39 2.76
N ILE A 80 8.79 -9.01 3.33
CA ILE A 80 7.94 -8.43 4.38
C ILE A 80 8.07 -9.34 5.59
N SER A 81 8.48 -8.79 6.74
CA SER A 81 8.54 -9.53 7.99
C SER A 81 7.54 -9.04 9.04
N ASP A 82 6.99 -9.97 9.82
CA ASP A 82 6.19 -9.69 11.02
C ASP A 82 7.02 -9.61 12.31
N GLY A 83 8.35 -9.52 12.16
CA GLY A 83 9.34 -9.53 13.25
C GLY A 83 9.81 -10.90 13.69
N GLN A 84 9.14 -11.98 13.28
CA GLN A 84 9.53 -13.37 13.59
C GLN A 84 9.79 -14.18 12.33
N ASN A 85 8.95 -13.99 11.31
CA ASN A 85 8.97 -14.72 10.05
C ASN A 85 8.96 -13.75 8.87
N ILE A 86 9.44 -14.22 7.72
CA ILE A 86 9.17 -13.59 6.43
C ILE A 86 7.77 -14.06 6.01
N ILE A 87 6.85 -13.12 5.84
CA ILE A 87 5.45 -13.39 5.55
C ILE A 87 5.05 -12.97 4.14
N GLY A 88 5.89 -12.25 3.42
CA GLY A 88 5.57 -11.77 2.08
C GLY A 88 6.77 -11.27 1.31
N LYS A 89 6.52 -10.83 0.08
CA LYS A 89 7.51 -10.36 -0.87
C LYS A 89 7.07 -9.08 -1.54
N ILE A 90 8.05 -8.28 -1.93
CA ILE A 90 7.86 -7.01 -2.64
C ILE A 90 8.74 -7.02 -3.89
N GLU A 91 8.11 -6.72 -5.02
CA GLU A 91 8.79 -6.52 -6.28
C GLU A 91 8.82 -5.03 -6.61
N TYR A 92 9.90 -4.60 -7.23
CA TYR A 92 10.14 -3.21 -7.61
C TYR A 92 10.32 -3.10 -9.12
N ALA A 93 9.92 -1.96 -9.68
CA ALA A 93 10.35 -1.52 -11.00
C ALA A 93 11.03 -0.15 -10.85
N GLY A 94 12.36 -0.13 -10.93
CA GLY A 94 13.16 1.00 -10.44
C GLY A 94 13.07 1.08 -8.91
N ASP A 95 12.79 2.28 -8.40
CA ASP A 95 12.63 2.54 -6.95
C ASP A 95 11.16 2.47 -6.48
N GLU A 96 10.25 2.05 -7.36
CA GLU A 96 8.82 2.05 -7.09
C GLU A 96 8.29 0.62 -6.94
N ILE A 97 7.44 0.41 -5.93
CA ILE A 97 6.81 -0.88 -5.68
C ILE A 97 5.88 -1.22 -6.84
N SER A 98 6.19 -2.33 -7.53
CA SER A 98 5.39 -2.87 -8.64
C SER A 98 4.42 -3.94 -8.16
N LYS A 99 4.78 -4.72 -7.15
CA LYS A 99 3.93 -5.78 -6.61
C LYS A 99 4.22 -6.04 -5.13
N ILE A 100 3.18 -6.33 -4.38
CA ILE A 100 3.23 -6.82 -3.00
C ILE A 100 2.49 -8.15 -2.97
N GLU A 101 3.09 -9.16 -2.38
CA GLU A 101 2.50 -10.48 -2.26
C GLU A 101 2.67 -11.00 -0.84
N ILE A 102 1.56 -11.25 -0.16
CA ILE A 102 1.55 -11.97 1.12
C ILE A 102 0.73 -13.25 0.89
N PRO A 103 1.39 -14.42 0.82
CA PRO A 103 0.73 -15.68 0.53
C PRO A 103 -0.50 -15.92 1.41
N ASP A 104 -1.54 -16.46 0.78
CA ASP A 104 -2.86 -16.72 1.35
C ASP A 104 -3.63 -15.48 1.85
N TRP A 105 -3.03 -14.29 1.87
CA TRP A 105 -3.68 -13.06 2.29
C TRP A 105 -4.11 -12.19 1.13
N CYS A 106 -3.16 -11.63 0.39
CA CYS A 106 -3.43 -10.72 -0.71
C CYS A 106 -2.25 -10.57 -1.68
N VAL A 107 -2.58 -10.17 -2.90
CA VAL A 107 -1.64 -9.69 -3.91
C VAL A 107 -2.07 -8.29 -4.31
N ILE A 108 -1.13 -7.34 -4.33
CA ILE A 108 -1.34 -5.98 -4.78
C ILE A 108 -0.42 -5.74 -5.96
N THR A 109 -0.98 -5.49 -7.14
CA THR A 109 -0.20 -5.34 -8.38
C THR A 109 -0.44 -3.97 -8.99
N ARG A 110 0.65 -3.24 -9.27
CA ARG A 110 0.61 -1.97 -9.96
C ARG A 110 0.37 -2.17 -11.46
N PHE A 111 -0.49 -1.34 -12.04
CA PHE A 111 -0.72 -1.32 -13.49
C PHE A 111 -0.99 0.10 -14.00
N LYS A 112 -0.81 0.33 -15.30
CA LYS A 112 -1.17 1.60 -15.95
C LYS A 112 -2.63 1.55 -16.40
N LYS A 113 -3.50 2.38 -15.80
CA LYS A 113 -4.92 2.50 -16.19
C LYS A 113 -5.11 3.39 -17.42
N LYS A 114 -4.27 4.41 -17.59
CA LYS A 114 -4.21 5.34 -18.75
C LYS A 114 -2.75 5.76 -19.00
N LYS A 115 -2.47 6.45 -20.12
CA LYS A 115 -1.12 6.86 -20.58
C LYS A 115 -0.22 7.49 -19.51
N LYS A 116 -0.78 8.06 -18.44
CA LYS A 116 -0.02 8.67 -17.32
C LYS A 116 -0.63 8.38 -15.95
N GLN A 117 -1.43 7.34 -15.77
CA GLN A 117 -2.11 7.08 -14.50
C GLN A 117 -1.87 5.66 -13.98
N TYR A 118 -1.09 5.54 -12.89
CA TYR A 118 -0.94 4.28 -12.16
C TYR A 118 -2.16 3.99 -11.26
N ALA A 119 -2.46 2.70 -11.13
CA ALA A 119 -3.48 2.15 -10.25
C ALA A 119 -2.95 0.82 -9.67
N TYR A 120 -3.61 0.33 -8.63
CA TYR A 120 -3.24 -0.91 -7.96
C TYR A 120 -4.44 -1.85 -7.92
N ALA A 121 -4.28 -3.03 -8.50
CA ALA A 121 -5.23 -4.12 -8.40
C ALA A 121 -4.95 -4.87 -7.10
N ILE A 122 -6.00 -5.17 -6.34
CA ILE A 122 -5.91 -5.93 -5.10
C ILE A 122 -6.67 -7.23 -5.29
N GLU A 123 -6.00 -8.34 -5.07
CA GLU A 123 -6.58 -9.67 -5.05
C GLU A 123 -6.48 -10.20 -3.62
N ALA A 124 -7.62 -10.26 -2.92
CA ALA A 124 -7.72 -10.92 -1.62
C ALA A 124 -7.78 -12.43 -1.84
N LEU A 125 -6.96 -13.20 -1.11
CA LEU A 125 -6.78 -14.65 -1.30
C LEU A 125 -7.52 -15.51 -0.28
N GLY A 126 -8.10 -14.91 0.77
CA GLY A 126 -9.08 -15.58 1.63
C GLY A 126 -8.59 -16.10 2.98
N ARG A 127 -7.36 -15.81 3.43
CA ARG A 127 -7.00 -16.01 4.84
C ARG A 127 -7.68 -14.97 5.72
N LYS A 128 -8.40 -15.45 6.75
CA LYS A 128 -9.20 -14.64 7.67
C LYS A 128 -8.40 -14.06 8.86
N ASP A 129 -7.30 -14.71 9.23
CA ASP A 129 -6.73 -14.62 10.59
C ASP A 129 -5.26 -14.19 10.58
N LEU A 130 -4.96 -13.09 9.91
CA LEU A 130 -3.76 -12.32 10.21
C LEU A 130 -4.24 -11.25 11.17
N HIS A 131 -3.92 -11.37 12.46
CA HIS A 131 -4.18 -10.33 13.46
C HIS A 131 -3.29 -9.10 13.18
N MET A 132 -3.33 -8.60 11.95
CA MET A 132 -2.43 -7.65 11.35
C MET A 132 -3.14 -6.83 10.28
N SER A 133 -2.63 -5.62 10.08
CA SER A 133 -3.04 -4.67 9.06
C SER A 133 -1.85 -4.37 8.17
N LEU A 134 -2.10 -4.28 6.86
CA LEU A 134 -1.12 -3.81 5.88
C LEU A 134 -1.35 -2.31 5.68
N ILE A 135 -0.37 -1.47 6.02
CA ILE A 135 -0.45 -0.02 5.85
C ILE A 135 0.44 0.33 4.65
N LEU A 136 -0.13 1.08 3.70
CA LEU A 136 0.50 1.39 2.41
C LEU A 136 0.64 2.90 2.22
N PRO A 137 1.66 3.54 2.82
CA PRO A 137 1.92 4.96 2.59
C PRO A 137 2.20 5.22 1.12
N TYR A 138 1.52 6.23 0.57
CA TYR A 138 1.69 6.68 -0.80
C TYR A 138 2.07 8.15 -0.85
N ALA A 139 2.73 8.54 -1.94
CA ALA A 139 3.01 9.93 -2.27
C ALA A 139 2.42 10.27 -3.65
N GLY A 140 2.19 11.56 -3.90
CA GLY A 140 1.93 12.06 -5.25
C GLY A 140 3.09 11.69 -6.16
N GLY A 141 2.82 10.89 -7.19
CA GLY A 141 3.84 10.43 -8.12
C GLY A 141 4.26 11.55 -9.06
N SER A 142 5.53 11.54 -9.46
CA SER A 142 6.07 12.43 -10.49
C SER A 142 5.18 12.39 -11.74
N ILE A 143 4.86 13.55 -12.30
CA ILE A 143 4.31 13.61 -13.65
C ILE A 143 5.46 13.14 -14.57
N GLU A 144 5.28 12.07 -15.35
CA GLU A 144 6.19 11.81 -16.48
C GLU A 144 6.10 13.04 -17.41
N ILE A 145 7.06 13.95 -17.27
CA ILE A 145 7.32 15.02 -18.22
C ILE A 145 7.86 14.31 -19.46
N LYS A 146 7.14 14.46 -20.58
CA LYS A 146 7.59 13.96 -21.88
C LYS A 146 8.47 15.00 -22.53
#